data_AF-A0AAN6FF97-F1
#
_entry.id   AF-A0AAN6FF97-F1
#
_cell.length_a   1.000
_cell.length_b   1.000
_cell.length_c   1.000
_cell.angle_alpha   90.00
_cell.angle_beta   90.00
_cell.angle_gamma   90.00
#
_symmetry.space_group_name_H-M   'P 1'
#
loop_
_entity.id
_entity.type
_entity.pdbx_description
1 polymer ?
#
loop_
_entity_poly.entity_id
_entity_poly.type
_entity_poly.pdbx_seq_one_letter_code
_entity_poly.pdbx_strand_id
1 'polypeptide(L)'
;MASNLDYSDDKEKGLPTAVRELDGDSTTSITALVSEDHSHEIQLRTMSWQKAAWLLCGDQVCLAIMAQTWSLSVLGWVPGLITMIVAGILFWITSMTMWRFIMKYPQIRDICDFGYYVFGKSKIAYEFTGFMLLANNIMLIGFHILTGAKILNTLSNHSQCTIVFNVGFILHHRTPKTPADPDIAE
;
A
#
# COMPACT_ATOMS: atom_id res chain seq x y z
N MET A 1 -1.45 33.60 -19.30
CA MET A 1 -0.93 33.81 -17.94
C MET A 1 -0.09 32.59 -17.61
N ALA A 2 1.16 32.62 -18.04
CA ALA A 2 2.10 31.51 -17.95
C ALA A 2 2.75 31.54 -16.56
N SER A 3 2.38 30.60 -15.69
CA SER A 3 3.15 30.32 -14.49
C SER A 3 4.34 29.45 -14.88
N ASN A 4 5.44 30.12 -15.26
CA ASN A 4 6.78 29.56 -15.23
C ASN A 4 7.14 29.27 -13.77
N LEU A 5 6.69 28.13 -13.26
CA LEU A 5 7.16 27.58 -12.00
C LEU A 5 8.42 26.77 -12.30
N ASP A 6 9.53 27.50 -12.26
CA ASP A 6 10.77 27.18 -11.56
C ASP A 6 10.73 25.86 -10.75
N TYR A 7 10.75 24.73 -11.45
CA TYR A 7 10.87 23.39 -10.85
C TYR A 7 12.23 22.76 -11.17
N SER A 8 13.00 23.37 -12.07
CA SER A 8 14.23 22.81 -12.63
C SER A 8 15.51 23.34 -11.98
N ASP A 9 15.49 24.51 -11.34
CA ASP A 9 16.71 25.16 -10.81
C ASP A 9 17.09 24.64 -9.41
N ASP A 10 16.11 24.26 -8.56
CA ASP A 10 16.38 23.80 -7.20
C ASP A 10 16.94 22.37 -7.11
N LYS A 11 16.59 21.51 -8.08
CA LYS A 11 16.99 20.09 -8.06
C LYS A 11 18.45 19.90 -8.51
N GLU A 12 19.00 20.84 -9.27
CA GLU A 12 20.39 20.81 -9.74
C GLU A 12 21.37 21.29 -8.66
N LYS A 13 20.95 22.22 -7.77
CA LYS A 13 21.76 22.73 -6.66
C LYS A 13 21.92 21.75 -5.49
N GLY A 14 21.13 20.67 -5.46
CA GLY A 14 21.13 19.66 -4.40
C GLY A 14 21.95 18.40 -4.69
N LEU A 15 22.80 18.38 -5.72
CA LEU A 15 23.68 17.25 -5.99
C LEU A 15 25.14 17.57 -5.61
N PRO A 16 25.50 17.56 -4.31
CA PRO A 16 26.90 17.58 -3.95
C PRO A 16 27.55 16.25 -4.33
N THR A 17 28.75 16.40 -4.85
CA THR A 17 29.79 15.43 -5.21
C THR A 17 30.16 14.49 -4.04
N ALA A 18 29.23 13.68 -3.55
CA ALA A 18 29.44 12.65 -2.54
C ALA A 18 29.13 11.24 -3.10
N VAL A 19 29.35 11.06 -4.40
CA VAL A 19 29.12 9.79 -5.13
C VAL A 19 30.24 8.77 -4.87
N ARG A 20 31.22 9.08 -4.01
CA ARG A 20 32.35 8.18 -3.70
C ARG A 20 32.61 8.20 -2.20
N GLU A 21 32.54 7.01 -1.61
CA GLU A 21 32.78 6.68 -0.20
C GLU A 21 31.62 7.02 0.76
N LEU A 22 30.98 5.98 1.30
CA LEU A 22 30.92 5.69 2.74
C LEU A 22 29.81 4.68 3.04
N ASP A 23 30.26 3.47 3.37
CA ASP A 23 29.51 2.27 3.78
C ASP A 23 28.89 2.37 5.20
N GLY A 24 28.47 3.56 5.66
CA GLY A 24 28.30 3.76 7.11
C GLY A 24 27.22 4.68 7.66
N ASP A 25 26.44 5.43 6.86
CA ASP A 25 25.65 6.53 7.48
C ASP A 25 24.23 6.82 6.95
N SER A 26 23.53 5.79 6.45
CA SER A 26 22.12 5.94 6.06
C SER A 26 21.23 6.37 7.26
N THR A 27 21.52 5.90 8.47
CA THR A 27 20.81 6.30 9.70
C THR A 27 21.10 7.76 10.09
N THR A 28 22.37 8.16 9.88
CA THR A 28 22.91 9.51 9.75
C THR A 28 21.96 10.51 9.05
N SER A 29 21.88 10.31 7.74
CA SER A 29 21.12 11.15 6.83
C SER A 29 19.60 11.12 7.07
N ILE A 30 19.03 9.97 7.43
CA ILE A 30 17.59 9.85 7.75
C ILE A 30 17.25 10.69 8.99
N THR A 31 18.09 10.63 10.04
CA THR A 31 17.86 11.34 11.31
C THR A 31 17.99 12.86 11.14
N ALA A 32 18.95 13.32 10.34
CA ALA A 32 19.09 14.74 10.00
C ALA A 32 17.84 15.27 9.25
N LEU A 33 17.36 14.53 8.24
CA LEU A 33 16.14 14.87 7.49
C LEU A 33 14.86 14.79 8.36
N VAL A 34 14.80 13.89 9.34
CA VAL A 34 13.70 13.86 10.34
C VAL A 34 13.74 15.13 11.20
N SER A 35 14.91 15.55 11.66
CA SER A 35 15.05 16.76 12.47
C SER A 35 14.69 18.04 11.72
N GLU A 36 14.94 18.08 10.40
CA GLU A 36 14.51 19.16 9.51
C GLU A 36 12.99 19.10 9.23
N ASP A 37 12.39 17.91 9.07
CA ASP A 37 10.93 17.77 8.93
C ASP A 37 10.18 18.18 10.22
N HIS A 38 10.83 18.16 11.39
CA HIS A 38 10.24 18.61 12.66
C HIS A 38 10.16 20.13 12.81
N SER A 39 10.92 20.92 12.02
CA SER A 39 10.87 22.38 12.03
C SER A 39 9.81 22.95 11.06
N HIS A 40 9.31 22.14 10.12
CA HIS A 40 8.19 22.49 9.25
C HIS A 40 6.84 22.21 9.93
N GLU A 41 5.85 23.07 9.66
CA GLU A 41 4.47 22.96 10.20
C GLU A 41 3.77 21.66 9.78
N ILE A 42 4.18 21.07 8.65
CA ILE A 42 3.64 19.82 8.12
C ILE A 42 4.70 18.72 8.26
N GLN A 43 4.59 17.91 9.33
CA GLN A 43 5.46 16.77 9.56
C GLN A 43 5.09 15.58 8.65
N LEU A 44 5.80 15.44 7.54
CA LEU A 44 5.52 14.44 6.51
C LEU A 44 6.09 13.03 6.83
N ARG A 45 6.83 12.85 7.94
CA ARG A 45 7.59 11.63 8.29
C ARG A 45 7.14 10.92 9.58
N THR A 46 5.90 11.13 10.02
CA THR A 46 5.38 10.60 11.30
C THR A 46 4.86 9.15 11.23
N MET A 47 4.77 8.56 10.04
CA MET A 47 4.22 7.22 9.87
C MET A 47 5.27 6.14 10.18
N SER A 48 5.04 5.38 11.26
CA SER A 48 5.84 4.19 11.55
C SER A 48 5.74 3.17 10.42
N TRP A 49 6.88 2.57 10.06
CA TRP A 49 6.98 1.51 9.05
C TRP A 49 5.99 0.36 9.29
N GLN A 50 5.67 0.07 10.56
CA GLN A 50 4.70 -0.97 10.93
C GLN A 50 3.29 -0.64 10.44
N LYS A 51 2.85 0.62 10.57
CA LYS A 51 1.53 1.05 10.10
C LYS A 51 1.47 0.99 8.57
N ALA A 52 2.56 1.36 7.89
CA ALA A 52 2.62 1.36 6.42
C ALA A 52 2.61 -0.07 5.88
N ALA A 53 3.37 -0.98 6.50
CA ALA A 53 3.42 -2.38 6.12
C ALA A 53 2.06 -3.07 6.23
N TRP A 54 1.34 -2.86 7.35
CA TRP A 54 0.00 -3.43 7.52
C TRP A 54 -1.01 -2.90 6.51
N LEU A 55 -0.98 -1.60 6.24
CA LEU A 55 -1.86 -0.97 5.27
C LEU A 55 -1.62 -1.52 3.86
N LEU A 56 -0.36 -1.59 3.42
CA LEU A 56 0.02 -2.15 2.11
C LEU A 56 -0.28 -3.64 2.00
N CYS A 57 -0.04 -4.41 3.06
CA CYS A 57 -0.31 -5.85 3.09
C CYS A 57 -1.81 -6.14 2.92
N GLY A 58 -2.68 -5.40 3.62
CA GLY A 58 -4.13 -5.57 3.52
C GLY A 58 -4.67 -5.36 2.10
N ASP A 59 -4.16 -4.35 1.40
CA ASP A 59 -4.52 -4.08 0.01
C ASP A 59 -4.10 -5.24 -0.92
N GLN A 60 -2.84 -5.70 -0.81
CA GLN A 60 -2.35 -6.75 -1.70
C GLN A 60 -3.04 -8.10 -1.48
N VAL A 61 -3.40 -8.43 -0.25
CA VAL A 61 -4.18 -9.64 0.06
C VAL A 61 -5.57 -9.58 -0.59
N CYS A 62 -6.23 -8.42 -0.56
CA CYS A 62 -7.52 -8.21 -1.20
C CYS A 62 -7.45 -8.42 -2.72
N LEU A 63 -6.47 -7.80 -3.38
CA LEU A 63 -6.23 -7.93 -4.82
C LEU A 63 -5.92 -9.39 -5.21
N ALA A 64 -5.09 -10.07 -4.41
CA ALA A 64 -4.72 -11.46 -4.66
C ALA A 64 -5.92 -12.40 -4.61
N ILE A 65 -6.72 -12.38 -3.54
CA ILE A 65 -7.85 -13.32 -3.38
C ILE A 65 -8.89 -13.14 -4.49
N MET A 66 -9.19 -11.91 -4.88
CA MET A 66 -10.16 -11.61 -5.94
C MET A 66 -9.65 -12.02 -7.33
N ALA A 67 -8.37 -11.79 -7.64
CA ALA A 67 -7.81 -12.18 -8.94
C ALA A 67 -7.56 -13.69 -9.03
N GLN A 68 -7.06 -14.30 -7.96
CA GLN A 68 -6.70 -15.72 -7.90
C GLN A 68 -7.93 -16.61 -7.98
N THR A 69 -9.05 -16.24 -7.33
CA THR A 69 -10.28 -17.03 -7.35
C THR A 69 -10.82 -17.24 -8.77
N TRP A 70 -10.71 -16.22 -9.64
CA TRP A 70 -11.12 -16.36 -11.04
C TRP A 70 -10.06 -17.09 -11.88
N SER A 71 -8.78 -16.74 -11.73
CA SER A 71 -7.69 -17.34 -12.54
C SER A 71 -7.55 -18.85 -12.34
N LEU A 72 -7.75 -19.35 -11.12
CA LEU A 72 -7.65 -20.78 -10.82
C LEU A 72 -8.81 -21.58 -11.43
N SER A 73 -9.99 -20.98 -11.58
CA SER A 73 -11.14 -21.63 -12.22
C SER A 73 -11.00 -21.79 -13.73
N VAL A 74 -10.20 -20.92 -14.38
CA VAL A 74 -10.05 -20.90 -15.84
C VAL A 74 -8.82 -21.66 -16.32
N LEU A 75 -7.66 -21.48 -15.66
CA LEU A 75 -6.40 -22.12 -16.09
C LEU A 75 -6.11 -23.44 -15.36
N GLY A 76 -6.75 -23.69 -14.20
CA GLY A 76 -6.44 -24.83 -13.34
C GLY A 76 -5.25 -24.57 -12.40
N TRP A 77 -5.08 -25.47 -11.42
CA TRP A 77 -4.17 -25.31 -10.29
C TRP A 77 -2.67 -25.25 -10.68
N VAL A 78 -2.25 -26.10 -11.61
CA VAL A 78 -0.83 -26.25 -11.98
C VAL A 78 -0.27 -25.00 -12.66
N PRO A 79 -0.85 -24.46 -13.75
CA PRO A 79 -0.34 -23.24 -14.38
C PRO A 79 -0.50 -22.00 -13.49
N GLY A 80 -1.55 -21.92 -12.68
CA GLY A 80 -1.75 -20.81 -11.73
C GLY A 80 -0.66 -20.72 -10.67
N LEU A 81 -0.16 -21.86 -10.17
CA LEU A 81 0.92 -21.88 -9.19
C LEU A 81 2.27 -21.48 -9.81
N ILE A 82 2.55 -21.94 -11.03
CA ILE A 82 3.79 -21.60 -11.75
C ILE A 82 3.89 -20.09 -11.98
N THR A 83 2.81 -19.46 -12.45
CA THR A 83 2.78 -18.00 -12.67
C THR A 83 2.87 -17.23 -11.36
N MET A 84 2.30 -17.74 -10.26
CA MET A 84 2.45 -17.14 -8.92
C MET A 84 3.90 -17.08 -8.47
N ILE A 85 4.64 -18.18 -8.64
CA ILE A 85 6.06 -18.25 -8.25
C ILE A 85 6.89 -17.30 -9.10
N VAL A 86 6.68 -17.27 -10.41
CA VAL A 86 7.40 -16.36 -11.33
C VAL A 86 7.12 -14.91 -10.97
N ALA A 87 5.85 -14.55 -10.75
CA ALA A 87 5.48 -13.19 -10.33
C ALA A 87 6.07 -12.83 -8.96
N GLY A 88 6.10 -13.77 -8.01
CA GLY A 88 6.71 -13.58 -6.70
C GLY A 88 8.22 -13.31 -6.77
N ILE A 89 8.95 -14.02 -7.63
CA ILE A 89 10.39 -13.79 -7.85
C ILE A 89 10.62 -12.39 -8.45
N LEU A 90 9.83 -12.01 -9.46
CA LEU A 90 9.93 -10.68 -10.06
C LEU A 90 9.66 -9.58 -9.02
N PHE A 91 8.60 -9.72 -8.24
CA PHE A 91 8.27 -8.79 -7.16
C PHE A 91 9.39 -8.69 -6.12
N TRP A 92 9.99 -9.82 -5.72
CA TRP A 92 11.11 -9.85 -4.79
C TRP A 92 12.32 -9.06 -5.30
N ILE A 93 12.69 -9.26 -6.58
CA ILE A 93 13.81 -8.54 -7.21
C ILE A 93 13.52 -7.03 -7.24
N THR A 94 12.30 -6.62 -7.61
CA THR A 94 11.89 -5.22 -7.62
C THR A 94 11.94 -4.61 -6.21
N SER A 95 11.41 -5.32 -5.21
CA SER A 95 11.42 -4.88 -3.81
C SER A 95 12.84 -4.67 -3.28
N MET A 96 13.73 -5.62 -3.53
CA MET A 96 15.15 -5.53 -3.14
C MET A 96 15.87 -4.36 -3.83
N THR A 97 15.57 -4.11 -5.10
CA THR A 97 16.16 -2.99 -5.86
C THR A 97 15.69 -1.65 -5.32
N MET A 98 14.39 -1.52 -5.06
CA MET A 98 13.79 -0.29 -4.54
C MET A 98 14.29 0.02 -3.12
N TRP A 99 14.39 -0.99 -2.25
CA TRP A 99 14.93 -0.82 -0.90
C TRP A 99 16.37 -0.29 -0.91
N ARG A 100 17.25 -0.86 -1.74
CA ARG A 100 18.63 -0.38 -1.90
C ARG A 100 18.68 1.06 -2.42
N PHE A 101 17.76 1.45 -3.30
CA PHE A 101 17.71 2.80 -3.83
C PHE A 101 17.27 3.82 -2.76
N ILE A 102 16.21 3.52 -2.02
CA ILE A 102 15.67 4.41 -0.97
C ILE A 102 16.71 4.65 0.14
N MET A 103 17.50 3.62 0.48
CA MET A 103 18.60 3.77 1.46
C MET A 103 19.77 4.62 0.96
N LYS A 104 19.97 4.70 -0.36
CA LYS A 104 21.04 5.50 -0.98
C LYS A 104 20.64 6.94 -1.24
N TYR A 105 19.36 7.21 -1.51
CA TYR A 105 18.83 8.55 -1.81
C TYR A 105 17.60 8.88 -0.94
N PRO A 106 17.79 9.13 0.37
CA PRO A 106 16.68 9.39 1.31
C PRO A 106 15.96 10.74 1.08
N GLN A 107 16.54 11.61 0.25
CA GLN A 107 15.97 12.90 -0.15
C GLN A 107 14.84 12.77 -1.20
N ILE A 108 14.78 11.64 -1.91
CA ILE A 108 13.77 11.37 -2.93
C ILE A 108 12.57 10.71 -2.24
N ARG A 109 11.47 11.46 -2.14
CA ARG A 109 10.25 11.03 -1.42
C ARG A 109 9.13 10.55 -2.34
N ASP A 110 9.21 10.87 -3.62
CA ASP A 110 8.16 10.60 -4.62
C ASP A 110 8.64 9.60 -5.69
N ILE A 111 7.75 8.69 -6.10
CA ILE A 111 8.02 7.70 -7.15
C ILE A 111 8.18 8.36 -8.53
N CYS A 112 7.58 9.54 -8.76
CA CYS A 112 7.76 10.31 -9.98
C CYS A 112 9.22 10.77 -10.13
N ASP A 113 9.83 11.13 -9.00
CA ASP A 113 11.22 11.53 -8.96
C ASP A 113 12.16 10.31 -9.15
N PHE A 114 11.84 9.17 -8.52
CA PHE A 114 12.50 7.89 -8.81
C PHE A 114 12.48 7.57 -10.32
N GLY A 115 11.33 7.71 -10.98
CA GLY A 115 11.19 7.49 -12.42
C GLY A 115 12.07 8.42 -13.26
N TYR A 116 12.18 9.69 -12.88
CA TYR A 116 13.06 10.65 -13.56
C TYR A 116 14.54 10.29 -13.47
N TYR A 117 14.99 9.79 -12.31
CA TYR A 117 16.36 9.34 -12.11
C TYR A 117 16.67 8.04 -12.87
N VAL A 118 15.72 7.09 -12.92
CA VAL A 118 15.87 5.83 -13.65
C VAL A 118 15.85 6.03 -15.17
N PHE A 119 15.04 6.96 -15.68
CA PHE A 119 14.94 7.26 -17.11
C PHE A 119 15.90 8.34 -17.63
N GLY A 120 16.95 8.68 -16.88
CA GLY A 120 18.04 9.52 -17.38
C GLY A 120 17.67 10.99 -17.61
N LYS A 121 16.90 11.60 -16.69
CA LYS A 121 16.60 13.04 -16.66
C LYS A 121 15.74 13.58 -17.80
N SER A 122 14.96 12.73 -18.48
CA SER A 122 14.00 13.22 -19.48
C SER A 122 12.73 13.76 -18.82
N LYS A 123 12.37 15.02 -19.09
CA LYS A 123 11.15 15.68 -18.58
C LYS A 123 9.87 14.95 -19.00
N ILE A 124 9.88 14.32 -20.18
CA ILE A 124 8.78 13.47 -20.66
C ILE A 124 8.59 12.24 -19.78
N ALA A 125 9.67 11.62 -19.28
CA ALA A 125 9.58 10.43 -18.45
C ALA A 125 8.99 10.74 -17.06
N TYR A 126 9.22 11.96 -16.55
CA TYR A 126 8.62 12.42 -15.29
C TYR A 126 7.10 12.57 -15.41
N GLU A 127 6.63 13.32 -16.42
CA GLU A 127 5.18 13.53 -16.67
C GLU A 127 4.47 12.20 -16.97
N PHE A 128 5.11 11.32 -17.76
CA PHE A 128 4.54 10.01 -18.07
C PHE A 128 4.45 9.10 -16.83
N THR A 129 5.49 9.07 -15.99
CA THR A 129 5.47 8.28 -14.75
C THR A 129 4.41 8.79 -13.77
N GLY A 130 4.27 10.12 -13.64
CA GLY A 130 3.23 10.73 -12.83
C GLY A 130 1.81 10.43 -13.33
N PHE A 131 1.58 10.53 -14.64
CA PHE A 131 0.30 10.16 -15.26
C PHE A 131 -0.04 8.68 -15.04
N MET A 132 0.93 7.78 -15.25
CA MET A 132 0.74 6.35 -15.05
C MET A 132 0.46 6.01 -13.58
N LEU A 133 1.14 6.67 -12.65
CA LEU A 133 0.89 6.51 -11.22
C LEU A 133 -0.51 6.98 -10.83
N LEU A 134 -0.94 8.15 -11.32
CA LEU A 134 -2.28 8.69 -11.06
C LEU A 134 -3.36 7.75 -11.59
N ALA A 135 -3.19 7.29 -12.83
CA ALA A 135 -4.11 6.33 -13.44
C ALA A 135 -4.19 5.01 -12.64
N ASN A 136 -3.04 4.49 -12.18
CA ASN A 136 -3.00 3.29 -11.33
C ASN A 136 -3.79 3.49 -10.02
N ASN A 137 -3.58 4.61 -9.33
CA ASN A 137 -4.29 4.92 -8.08
C ASN A 137 -5.81 5.02 -8.29
N ILE A 138 -6.28 5.67 -9.36
CA ILE A 138 -7.71 5.79 -9.67
C ILE A 138 -8.33 4.42 -9.97
N MET A 139 -7.63 3.57 -10.73
CA MET A 139 -8.09 2.22 -11.04
C MET A 139 -8.20 1.36 -9.77
N LEU A 140 -7.25 1.49 -8.84
CA LEU A 140 -7.22 0.73 -7.59
C LEU A 140 -8.38 1.14 -6.66
N ILE A 141 -8.66 2.44 -6.54
CA ILE A 141 -9.82 2.96 -5.81
C ILE A 141 -11.13 2.45 -6.46
N GLY A 142 -11.23 2.53 -7.78
CA GLY A 142 -12.38 2.02 -8.52
C GLY A 142 -12.61 0.52 -8.31
N PHE A 143 -11.53 -0.26 -8.29
CA PHE A 143 -11.56 -1.69 -8.00
C PHE A 143 -12.12 -1.99 -6.60
N HIS A 144 -11.71 -1.24 -5.57
CA HIS A 144 -12.23 -1.45 -4.21
C HIS A 144 -13.72 -1.13 -4.10
N ILE A 145 -14.18 -0.04 -4.73
CA ILE A 145 -15.59 0.33 -4.71
C ILE A 145 -16.42 -0.74 -5.42
N LEU A 146 -15.96 -1.21 -6.58
CA LEU A 146 -16.65 -2.26 -7.34
C LEU A 146 -16.70 -3.59 -6.58
N THR A 147 -15.56 -4.00 -6.01
CA THR A 147 -15.45 -5.22 -5.20
C THR A 147 -16.31 -5.12 -3.95
N GLY A 148 -16.30 -3.98 -3.26
CA GLY A 148 -17.17 -3.68 -2.13
C GLY A 148 -18.65 -3.78 -2.52
N ALA A 149 -19.06 -3.22 -3.66
CA ALA A 149 -20.43 -3.32 -4.16
C ALA A 149 -20.84 -4.76 -4.48
N LYS A 150 -19.96 -5.54 -5.12
CA LYS A 150 -20.18 -6.98 -5.41
C LYS A 150 -20.33 -7.80 -4.12
N ILE A 151 -19.45 -7.58 -3.14
CA ILE A 151 -19.50 -8.26 -1.85
C ILE A 151 -20.76 -7.87 -1.10
N LEU A 152 -21.11 -6.59 -1.04
CA LEU A 152 -22.34 -6.12 -0.39
C LEU A 152 -23.59 -6.69 -1.07
N ASN A 153 -23.61 -6.76 -2.40
CA ASN A 153 -24.72 -7.36 -3.15
C ASN A 153 -24.83 -8.88 -2.90
N THR A 154 -23.69 -9.57 -2.79
CA THR A 154 -23.63 -11.02 -2.52
C THR A 154 -23.96 -11.37 -1.06
N LEU A 155 -23.54 -10.55 -0.09
CA LEU A 155 -23.92 -10.72 1.32
C LEU A 155 -25.39 -10.34 1.56
N SER A 156 -25.89 -9.35 0.82
CA SER A 156 -27.29 -8.91 0.83
C SER A 156 -28.13 -9.71 -0.16
N ASN A 157 -28.07 -11.04 -0.12
CA ASN A 157 -29.06 -11.94 -0.73
C ASN A 157 -30.45 -11.68 -0.11
N HIS A 158 -31.06 -10.54 -0.44
CA HIS A 158 -32.18 -9.96 0.30
C HIS A 158 -31.83 -9.60 1.77
N SER A 159 -30.93 -8.61 1.98
CA SER A 159 -30.87 -7.71 3.17
C SER A 159 -30.76 -8.26 4.61
N GLN A 160 -30.81 -9.57 4.90
CA GLN A 160 -31.10 -10.04 6.27
C GLN A 160 -29.90 -10.63 7.05
N CYS A 161 -28.85 -11.16 6.42
CA CYS A 161 -27.91 -12.04 7.15
C CYS A 161 -26.83 -11.32 7.97
N THR A 162 -26.38 -10.11 7.60
CA THR A 162 -25.39 -9.37 8.42
C THR A 162 -26.04 -8.80 9.69
N ILE A 163 -27.31 -8.39 9.63
CA ILE A 163 -28.07 -8.00 10.84
C ILE A 163 -28.33 -9.23 11.69
N VAL A 164 -28.70 -10.39 11.12
CA VAL A 164 -28.94 -11.62 11.89
C VAL A 164 -27.67 -12.16 12.55
N PHE A 165 -26.50 -12.08 11.91
CA PHE A 165 -25.25 -12.52 12.55
C PHE A 165 -24.75 -11.53 13.62
N ASN A 166 -24.94 -10.22 13.39
CA ASN A 166 -24.56 -9.19 14.35
C ASN A 166 -25.53 -9.16 15.55
N VAL A 167 -26.84 -9.30 15.31
CA VAL A 167 -27.87 -9.51 16.34
C VAL A 167 -27.68 -10.85 17.04
N GLY A 168 -27.32 -11.93 16.34
CA GLY A 168 -27.05 -13.24 16.94
C GLY A 168 -25.82 -13.21 17.85
N PHE A 169 -24.75 -12.52 17.45
CA PHE A 169 -23.57 -12.27 18.29
C PHE A 169 -23.92 -11.42 19.51
N ILE A 170 -24.72 -10.36 19.34
CA ILE A 170 -25.20 -9.50 20.42
C ILE A 170 -26.17 -10.24 21.36
N LEU A 171 -27.06 -11.09 20.86
CA LEU A 171 -27.97 -11.91 21.67
C LEU A 171 -27.23 -13.02 22.41
N HIS A 172 -26.24 -13.67 21.78
CA HIS A 172 -25.39 -14.66 22.44
C HIS A 172 -24.53 -14.03 23.54
N HIS A 173 -24.06 -12.78 23.35
CA HIS A 173 -23.38 -12.01 24.40
C HIS A 173 -24.34 -11.42 25.45
N ARG A 174 -25.67 -11.42 25.19
CA ARG A 174 -26.72 -10.94 26.08
C ARG A 174 -27.63 -12.03 26.64
N THR A 175 -27.27 -13.31 26.56
CA THR A 175 -27.82 -14.27 27.53
C THR A 175 -27.05 -14.07 28.83
N PRO A 176 -27.56 -13.30 29.81
CA PRO A 176 -27.05 -13.43 31.16
C PRO A 176 -27.20 -14.91 31.51
N LYS A 177 -26.15 -15.51 32.06
CA LYS A 177 -26.30 -16.71 32.87
C LYS A 177 -27.34 -16.36 33.94
N THR A 178 -28.60 -16.73 33.74
CA THR A 178 -29.62 -16.69 34.79
C THR A 178 -29.25 -17.81 35.77
N PRO A 179 -28.83 -17.51 37.00
CA PRO A 179 -28.80 -18.51 38.05
C PRO A 179 -30.22 -18.59 38.61
N ALA A 180 -31.01 -19.51 38.08
CA ALA A 180 -32.23 -19.97 38.73
C ALA A 180 -32.11 -21.49 38.87
N ASP A 181 -31.50 -21.89 39.98
CA ASP A 181 -31.76 -23.17 40.63
C ASP A 181 -33.27 -23.20 40.98
N PRO A 182 -33.99 -24.28 40.65
CA PRO A 182 -34.25 -25.30 41.68
C PRO A 182 -34.19 -26.72 41.12
N ASP A 183 -33.25 -27.52 41.63
CA ASP A 183 -33.49 -28.91 41.99
C ASP A 183 -34.73 -28.96 42.91
N ILE A 184 -35.85 -29.49 42.44
CA ILE A 184 -36.92 -30.20 43.18
C ILE A 184 -37.99 -30.67 42.19
N ALA A 185 -38.32 -31.96 42.31
CA ALA A 185 -39.57 -32.64 41.95
C ALA A 185 -39.75 -33.20 40.53
N GLU A 186 -39.56 -34.53 40.50
CA GLU A 186 -40.22 -35.60 39.71
C GLU A 186 -39.66 -36.01 38.35
#